data_AF-A0A9X2X360-F1
#
_entry.id   AF-A0A9X2X360-F1
#
_cell.length_a   1.000
_cell.length_b   1.000
_cell.length_c   1.000
_cell.angle_alpha   90.00
_cell.angle_beta   90.00
_cell.angle_gamma   90.00
#
_symmetry.space_group_name_H-M   'P 1'
#
loop_
_entity.id
_entity.type
_entity.pdbx_description
1 polymer ?
#
loop_
_entity_poly.entity_id
_entity_poly.type
_entity_poly.pdbx_seq_one_letter_code
_entity_poly.pdbx_strand_id
1 'polypeptide(L)'
;MGNRQVLGVSRANLYRLFADEGGVARYIQCRRLAAARRRLEDPSDLSGIGEIATQHGFNNPAHFSHRFRELFGISPRELRHGTRQRYSRDLESGTAMLGPIFRQLDR
;
A
#
# COMPACT_ATOMS: atom_id res chain seq x y z
N MET A 1 25.48 -5.81 -8.54
CA MET A 1 25.34 -7.28 -8.42
C MET A 1 23.88 -7.60 -8.21
N GLY A 2 23.24 -8.25 -9.19
CA GLY A 2 21.79 -8.46 -9.22
C GLY A 2 21.39 -9.72 -8.44
N ASN A 3 20.56 -9.56 -7.42
CA ASN A 3 20.00 -10.68 -6.67
C ASN A 3 18.90 -11.35 -7.49
N ARG A 4 19.29 -12.30 -8.34
CA ARG A 4 18.38 -13.17 -9.08
C ARG A 4 18.42 -14.57 -8.47
N GLN A 5 17.75 -14.77 -7.35
CA GLN A 5 17.29 -16.11 -7.01
C GLN A 5 16.17 -16.45 -8.00
N VAL A 6 16.52 -17.22 -9.02
CA VAL A 6 15.57 -17.72 -10.01
C VAL A 6 14.77 -18.81 -9.29
N LEU A 7 13.50 -18.53 -9.01
CA LEU A 7 12.55 -19.53 -8.54
C LEU A 7 12.72 -20.78 -9.42
N GLY A 8 12.96 -21.96 -8.84
CA GLY A 8 13.20 -23.23 -9.55
C GLY A 8 11.99 -23.78 -10.32
N VAL A 9 11.08 -22.91 -10.74
CA VAL A 9 9.86 -23.20 -11.48
C VAL A 9 9.98 -22.65 -12.90
N SER A 10 9.55 -23.44 -13.88
CA SER A 10 9.46 -22.94 -15.25
C SER A 10 8.46 -21.81 -15.35
N ARG A 11 8.66 -20.90 -16.32
CA ARG A 11 7.70 -19.81 -16.60
C ARG A 11 6.29 -20.34 -16.82
N ALA A 12 6.14 -21.42 -17.59
CA ALA A 12 4.84 -22.03 -17.87
C ALA A 12 4.15 -22.54 -16.59
N ASN A 13 4.92 -23.18 -15.68
CA ASN A 13 4.40 -23.61 -14.39
C ASN A 13 3.99 -22.39 -13.53
N LEU A 14 4.81 -21.35 -13.50
CA LEU A 14 4.49 -20.11 -12.80
C LEU A 14 3.18 -19.48 -13.33
N TYR A 15 2.99 -19.37 -14.64
CA TYR A 15 1.74 -18.83 -15.20
C TYR A 15 0.53 -19.70 -14.87
N ARG A 16 0.65 -21.03 -14.93
CA ARG A 16 -0.43 -21.96 -14.59
C ARG A 16 -0.84 -21.88 -13.12
N LEU A 17 0.13 -21.70 -12.22
CA LEU A 17 -0.12 -21.56 -10.78
C LEU A 17 -0.92 -20.31 -10.42
N PHE A 18 -0.93 -19.29 -11.28
CA PHE A 18 -1.63 -18.03 -11.05
C PHE A 18 -2.80 -17.81 -12.02
N ALA A 19 -3.26 -18.86 -12.70
CA ALA A 19 -4.28 -18.72 -13.74
C ALA A 19 -5.61 -18.22 -13.17
N ASP A 20 -6.03 -18.77 -12.02
CA ASP A 20 -7.31 -18.44 -11.36
C ASP A 20 -7.30 -17.01 -10.76
N GLU A 21 -6.12 -16.47 -10.47
CA GLU A 21 -5.90 -15.11 -9.98
C GLU A 21 -5.84 -14.07 -11.11
N GLY A 22 -6.02 -14.50 -12.36
CA GLY A 22 -5.91 -13.66 -13.56
C GLY A 22 -4.46 -13.38 -13.98
N GLY A 23 -3.54 -14.28 -13.63
CA GLY A 23 -2.13 -14.27 -14.00
C GLY A 23 -1.20 -13.68 -12.95
N VAL A 24 0.06 -14.11 -13.00
CA VAL A 24 1.11 -13.72 -12.03
C VAL A 24 1.30 -12.20 -11.93
N ALA A 25 1.16 -11.47 -13.03
CA ALA A 25 1.29 -10.02 -13.04
C ALA A 25 0.18 -9.32 -12.23
N ARG A 26 -1.07 -9.78 -12.40
CA ARG A 26 -2.22 -9.28 -11.63
C ARG A 26 -2.07 -9.62 -10.16
N TYR A 27 -1.67 -10.84 -9.84
CA TYR A 27 -1.41 -11.26 -8.46
C TYR A 27 -0.37 -10.35 -7.78
N ILE A 28 0.78 -10.11 -8.43
CA ILE A 28 1.82 -9.21 -7.91
C ILE A 28 1.29 -7.78 -7.74
N GLN A 29 0.52 -7.29 -8.71
CA GLN A 29 -0.08 -5.96 -8.63
C GLN A 29 -1.02 -5.82 -7.43
N CYS A 30 -1.92 -6.78 -7.21
CA CYS A 30 -2.81 -6.80 -6.05
C CYS A 30 -2.03 -6.80 -4.74
N ARG A 31 -0.96 -7.60 -4.65
CA ARG A 31 -0.08 -7.63 -3.47
C ARG A 31 0.61 -6.29 -3.20
N ARG A 32 1.09 -5.61 -4.26
CA ARG A 32 1.70 -4.27 -4.16
C ARG A 32 0.69 -3.23 -3.70
N LEU A 33 -0.52 -3.24 -4.28
CA LEU A 33 -1.61 -2.33 -3.90
C LEU A 33 -2.03 -2.54 -2.43
N ALA A 34 -2.13 -3.80 -1.97
CA ALA A 34 -2.43 -4.11 -0.58
C ALA A 34 -1.36 -3.63 0.40
N ALA A 35 -0.08 -3.68 0.01
CA ALA A 35 1.00 -3.13 0.83
C ALA A 35 0.99 -1.59 0.87
N ALA A 36 0.74 -0.95 -0.27
CA ALA A 36 0.56 0.50 -0.33
C ALA A 36 -0.63 0.97 0.52
N ARG A 37 -1.74 0.21 0.53
CA ARG A 37 -2.92 0.49 1.36
C ARG A 37 -2.56 0.56 2.84
N ARG A 38 -1.80 -0.41 3.37
CA ARG A 38 -1.39 -0.41 4.78
C ARG A 38 -0.63 0.85 5.19
N ARG A 39 0.21 1.39 4.29
CA ARG A 39 0.91 2.66 4.53
C ARG A 39 0.00 3.88 4.48
N LEU A 40 -1.03 3.85 3.63
CA LEU A 40 -2.02 4.93 3.56
C LEU A 40 -2.97 4.91 4.78
N GLU A 41 -3.16 3.75 5.39
CA GLU A 41 -3.91 3.55 6.65
C GLU A 41 -3.09 3.90 7.90
N ASP A 42 -1.78 4.09 7.78
CA ASP A 42 -0.94 4.58 8.88
C ASP A 42 -1.00 6.11 8.95
N PRO A 43 -1.59 6.72 10.00
CA PRO A 43 -1.64 8.17 10.14
C PRO A 43 -0.24 8.79 10.40
N SER A 44 0.75 8.00 10.84
CA SER A 44 2.12 8.45 11.09
C SER A 44 2.96 8.58 9.83
N ASP A 45 2.59 7.86 8.76
CA ASP A 45 3.33 7.90 7.51
C ASP A 45 3.08 9.23 6.79
N LEU A 46 4.08 10.10 6.74
CA LEU A 46 3.97 11.42 6.11
C LEU A 46 4.30 11.42 4.60
N SER A 47 4.70 10.27 4.03
CA SER A 47 5.08 10.18 2.62
C SER A 47 3.92 10.57 1.69
N GLY A 48 4.28 11.23 0.60
CA GLY A 48 3.33 11.60 -0.46
C GLY A 48 2.77 10.35 -1.16
N ILE A 49 1.55 10.44 -1.70
CA ILE A 49 0.91 9.32 -2.42
C ILE A 49 1.77 8.84 -3.59
N GLY A 50 2.38 9.77 -4.34
CA GLY A 50 3.29 9.45 -5.44
C GLY A 50 4.56 8.71 -4.98
N GLU A 51 5.12 9.09 -3.84
CA GLU A 51 6.27 8.41 -3.24
C GLU A 51 5.91 6.97 -2.83
N ILE A 52 4.77 6.80 -2.15
CA ILE A 52 4.26 5.47 -1.78
C ILE A 52 4.05 4.62 -3.02
N ALA A 53 3.48 5.18 -4.10
CA ALA A 53 3.31 4.48 -5.37
C ALA A 53 4.65 3.99 -5.93
N THR A 54 5.66 4.88 -6.01
CA THR A 54 7.00 4.57 -6.51
C THR A 54 7.67 3.47 -5.68
N GLN A 55 7.62 3.56 -4.35
CA GLN A 55 8.21 2.56 -3.46
C GLN A 55 7.54 1.18 -3.57
N HIS A 56 6.31 1.12 -4.08
CA HIS A 56 5.58 -0.12 -4.36
C HIS A 56 5.67 -0.55 -5.83
N GLY A 57 6.57 0.05 -6.62
CA GLY A 57 6.86 -0.34 -8.00
C GLY A 57 5.86 0.18 -9.03
N PHE A 58 5.20 1.31 -8.75
CA PHE A 58 4.40 2.05 -9.72
C PHE A 58 5.13 3.30 -10.19
N ASN A 59 5.56 3.32 -11.44
CA ASN A 59 6.28 4.46 -12.01
C ASN A 59 5.36 5.64 -12.37
N ASN A 60 4.04 5.40 -12.43
CA ASN A 60 3.03 6.41 -12.76
C ASN A 60 2.00 6.50 -11.63
N PRO A 61 1.94 7.62 -10.89
CA PRO A 61 0.97 7.85 -9.82
C PRO A 61 -0.50 7.81 -10.26
N ALA A 62 -0.82 8.23 -11.50
CA ALA A 62 -2.18 8.17 -12.04
C ALA A 62 -2.61 6.71 -12.28
N HIS A 63 -1.70 5.89 -12.85
CA HIS A 63 -1.95 4.47 -13.02
C HIS A 63 -2.11 3.75 -11.68
N PHE A 64 -1.27 4.08 -10.69
CA PHE A 64 -1.44 3.58 -9.32
C PHE A 64 -2.81 3.94 -8.76
N SER A 65 -3.22 5.22 -8.86
CA SER A 65 -4.49 5.69 -8.31
C SER A 65 -5.70 5.02 -8.96
N HIS A 66 -5.64 4.81 -10.28
CA HIS A 66 -6.66 4.07 -11.01
C HIS A 66 -6.77 2.63 -10.53
N ARG A 67 -5.67 1.88 -10.52
CA ARG A 67 -5.64 0.47 -10.11
C ARG A 67 -6.01 0.28 -8.64
N PHE A 68 -5.60 1.22 -7.79
CA PHE A 68 -5.98 1.24 -6.39
C PHE A 68 -7.50 1.40 -6.22
N ARG A 69 -8.11 2.35 -6.94
CA ARG A 69 -9.55 2.56 -6.89
C ARG A 69 -10.33 1.40 -7.49
N GLU A 70 -9.86 0.79 -8.58
CA GLU A 70 -10.45 -0.43 -9.14
C GLU A 70 -10.45 -1.58 -8.14
N LEU A 71 -9.38 -1.74 -7.33
CA LEU A 71 -9.26 -2.85 -6.39
C LEU A 71 -10.01 -2.60 -5.07
N PHE A 72 -10.02 -1.36 -4.55
CA PHE A 72 -10.52 -1.04 -3.21
C PHE A 72 -11.78 -0.18 -3.18
N GLY A 73 -12.28 0.28 -4.34
CA GLY A 73 -13.47 1.12 -4.47
C GLY A 73 -13.29 2.60 -4.11
N ILE A 74 -12.17 2.97 -3.48
CA ILE A 74 -11.84 4.35 -3.07
C ILE A 74 -10.45 4.75 -3.56
N SER A 75 -10.22 6.04 -3.78
CA SER A 75 -8.90 6.53 -4.18
C SER A 75 -7.90 6.52 -3.02
N PRO A 76 -6.58 6.47 -3.31
CA PRO A 76 -5.54 6.60 -2.28
C PRO A 76 -5.66 7.86 -1.43
N ARG A 77 -6.10 8.97 -2.04
CA ARG A 77 -6.25 10.28 -1.38
C ARG A 77 -7.42 10.28 -0.41
N GLU A 78 -8.56 9.73 -0.82
CA GLU A 78 -9.74 9.61 0.04
C GLU A 78 -9.44 8.72 1.26
N LEU A 79 -8.79 7.57 1.04
CA LEU A 79 -8.37 6.69 2.14
C LEU A 79 -7.46 7.45 3.12
N ARG A 80 -6.40 8.10 2.62
CA ARG A 80 -5.46 8.83 3.47
C ARG A 80 -6.14 9.95 4.26
N HIS A 81 -7.03 10.69 3.61
CA HIS A 81 -7.77 11.77 4.24
C HIS A 81 -8.69 11.23 5.34
N GLY A 82 -9.43 10.16 5.06
CA GLY A 82 -10.28 9.49 6.05
C GLY A 82 -9.49 8.97 7.26
N THR A 83 -8.33 8.34 7.03
CA THR A 83 -7.41 7.90 8.09
C THR A 83 -6.97 9.06 8.98
N ARG A 84 -6.53 10.18 8.38
CA ARG A 84 -6.08 11.36 9.12
C ARG A 84 -7.21 12.03 9.90
N GLN A 85 -8.40 12.14 9.31
CA GLN A 85 -9.56 12.71 9.99
C GLN A 85 -10.00 11.88 11.19
N ARG A 86 -10.05 10.55 11.05
CA ARG A 86 -10.36 9.65 12.18
C ARG A 86 -9.36 9.81 13.30
N TYR A 87 -8.08 9.81 12.96
CA TYR A 87 -7.00 10.01 13.93
C TYR A 87 -7.09 11.37 14.67
N SER A 88 -7.37 12.47 13.96
CA SER A 88 -7.57 13.79 14.60
C SER A 88 -8.76 13.79 15.57
N ARG A 89 -9.89 13.18 15.18
CA ARG A 89 -11.07 13.09 16.04
C ARG A 89 -10.81 12.25 17.29
N ASP A 90 -10.13 11.13 17.14
CA ASP A 90 -9.82 10.22 18.26
C ASP A 90 -8.88 10.88 19.28
N LEU A 91 -7.98 11.76 18.82
CA LEU A 91 -7.09 12.56 19.66
C LEU A 91 -7.86 13.63 20.44
N GLU A 92 -8.78 14.36 19.78
CA GLU A 92 -9.62 15.38 20.42
C GLU A 92 -10.61 14.79 21.44
N SER A 93 -11.04 13.54 21.22
CA SER A 93 -12.01 12.86 22.08
C SER A 93 -11.38 12.20 23.32
N GLY A 94 -10.05 12.24 23.48
CA GLY A 94 -9.33 11.63 24.61
C GLY A 94 -9.28 10.09 24.60
N THR A 95 -9.86 9.44 23.57
CA THR A 95 -9.90 7.98 23.42
C THR A 95 -8.58 7.42 22.87
N ALA A 96 -7.81 8.23 22.12
CA ALA A 96 -6.49 7.85 21.62
C ALA A 96 -5.37 8.34 22.55
N MET A 97 -5.07 7.59 23.61
CA MET A 97 -4.07 8.02 24.60
C MET A 97 -2.62 7.97 24.10
N LEU A 98 -2.27 7.35 22.96
CA LEU A 98 -0.90 7.36 22.43
C LEU A 98 -0.86 7.36 20.90
N GLY A 99 -1.00 8.54 20.33
CA GLY A 99 -0.76 8.78 18.91
C GLY A 99 0.72 8.61 18.50
N PRO A 100 1.02 8.28 17.24
CA PRO A 100 2.39 8.01 16.77
C PRO A 100 3.39 9.16 16.91
N ILE A 101 2.96 10.43 16.98
CA ILE A 101 3.87 11.57 17.18
C ILE A 101 4.58 11.47 18.54
N PHE A 102 3.93 10.90 19.56
CA PHE A 102 4.51 10.79 20.90
C PHE A 102 5.53 9.65 21.03
N ARG A 103 5.49 8.63 20.17
CA ARG A 103 6.39 7.46 20.23
C ARG A 103 7.85 7.76 19.87
N GLN A 104 8.14 8.93 19.30
CA GLN A 104 9.48 9.34 18.90
C GLN A 104 10.22 10.21 19.93
N LEU A 105 9.58 10.59 21.05
CA LEU A 105 10.18 11.44 22.08
C LEU A 105 10.75 10.68 23.30
N ASP A 106 10.53 9.37 23.42
CA ASP A 106 11.13 8.52 24.47
C ASP A 106 12.43 7.83 23.96
N ARG A 107 13.46 8.63 23.64
CA ARG A 107 14.84 8.13 23.42
C ARG A 107 15.82 8.73 24.40
#